data_AF-A0AAU8FLQ7-F1
#
_entry.id   AF-A0AAU8FLQ7-F1
#
_cell.length_a   1.000
_cell.length_b   1.000
_cell.length_c   1.000
_cell.angle_alpha   90.00
_cell.angle_beta   90.00
_cell.angle_gamma   90.00
#
_symmetry.space_group_name_H-M   'P 1'
#
loop_
_entity.id
_entity.type
_entity.pdbx_description
1 polymer ?
#
loop_
_entity_poly.entity_id
_entity_poly.type
_entity_poly.pdbx_seq_one_letter_code
_entity_poly.pdbx_strand_id
1 'polypeptide(L)' 'MQKDQVFDDKPVTEAFDALARAYGISVVYNAETLSNCMISAQFGEENLKQRLNAICQAIGAGYNMENGQVVISSRGCN' A
#
# COMPACT_ATOMS: atom_id res chain seq x y z
N MET A 1 -1.77 20.05 11.27
CA MET A 1 -2.68 18.93 11.59
C MET A 1 -2.15 17.73 10.85
N GLN A 2 -1.50 16.81 11.55
CA GLN A 2 -0.88 15.64 10.93
C GLN A 2 -2.03 14.67 10.55
N LYS A 3 -2.06 14.24 9.29
CA LYS A 3 -3.05 13.24 8.85
C LYS A 3 -2.47 11.86 9.12
N ASP A 4 -2.67 11.38 10.34
CA ASP A 4 -2.42 9.99 10.68
C ASP A 4 -3.36 9.12 9.83
N GLN A 5 -2.79 8.28 8.98
CA GLN A 5 -3.56 7.32 8.19
C GLN A 5 -3.54 6.00 8.94
N VAL A 6 -4.66 5.69 9.59
CA VAL A 6 -4.88 4.42 10.27
C VAL A 6 -5.71 3.52 9.35
N PHE A 7 -5.16 2.36 9.03
CA PHE A 7 -5.85 1.26 8.40
C PHE A 7 -6.01 0.20 9.47
N ASP A 8 -7.24 -0.22 9.73
CA ASP A 8 -7.55 -1.26 10.71
C ASP A 8 -8.53 -2.23 10.07
N ASP A 9 -8.06 -3.46 9.82
CA ASP A 9 -8.78 -4.49 9.09
C ASP A 9 -9.40 -3.93 7.80
N LYS A 10 -8.56 -3.28 7.00
CA LYS A 10 -8.95 -2.68 5.71
C LYS A 10 -8.33 -3.43 4.54
N PRO A 11 -9.01 -3.49 3.39
CA PRO A 11 -8.40 -3.99 2.17
C PRO A 11 -7.14 -3.19 1.85
N VAL A 12 -6.04 -3.89 1.56
CA VAL A 12 -4.76 -3.24 1.24
C VAL A 12 -4.85 -2.32 0.02
N THR A 13 -5.81 -2.56 -0.85
CA THR A 13 -6.14 -1.72 -2.01
C THR A 13 -6.55 -0.30 -1.59
N GLU A 14 -7.27 -0.12 -0.49
CA GLU A 14 -7.60 1.21 0.05
C GLU A 14 -6.32 1.98 0.45
N ALA A 15 -5.35 1.28 1.05
CA ALA A 15 -4.10 1.89 1.45
C ALA A 15 -3.29 2.36 0.23
N PHE A 16 -3.21 1.55 -0.82
CA PHE A 16 -2.54 1.92 -2.07
C PHE A 16 -3.22 3.10 -2.75
N ASP A 17 -4.55 3.10 -2.84
CA ASP A 17 -5.31 4.21 -3.41
C ASP A 17 -5.14 5.51 -2.62
N ALA A 18 -5.11 5.42 -1.28
CA ALA A 18 -4.89 6.58 -0.43
C ALA A 18 -3.48 7.16 -0.62
N LEU A 19 -2.45 6.31 -0.74
CA LEU A 19 -1.10 6.74 -1.06
C LEU A 19 -0.99 7.34 -2.45
N ALA A 20 -1.63 6.73 -3.45
CA ALA A 20 -1.68 7.23 -4.82
C ALA A 20 -2.21 8.68 -4.86
N ARG A 21 -3.32 8.93 -4.16
CA ARG A 21 -3.95 10.25 -4.06
C ARG A 21 -3.14 11.25 -3.23
N ALA A 22 -2.56 10.80 -2.12
CA ALA A 22 -1.79 11.68 -1.24
C ALA A 22 -0.48 12.17 -1.89
N TYR A 23 0.20 11.30 -2.64
CA TYR A 23 1.49 11.59 -3.26
C TYR A 23 1.39 11.91 -4.76
N GLY A 24 0.21 11.81 -5.36
CA GLY A 24 -0.01 12.08 -6.79
C GLY A 24 0.68 11.07 -7.72
N ILE A 25 0.80 9.81 -7.29
CA ILE A 25 1.45 8.73 -8.03
C ILE A 25 0.43 7.73 -8.56
N SER A 26 0.80 6.94 -9.57
CA SER A 26 0.03 5.77 -9.98
C SER A 26 0.56 4.52 -9.29
N VAL A 27 -0.33 3.76 -8.65
CA VAL A 27 -0.02 2.47 -8.06
C VAL A 27 -0.75 1.39 -8.85
N VAL A 28 0.01 0.47 -9.45
CA VAL A 28 -0.49 -0.65 -10.24
C VAL A 28 -0.38 -1.91 -9.41
N TYR A 29 -1.49 -2.61 -9.22
CA TYR A 29 -1.55 -3.84 -8.42
C TYR A 29 -2.60 -4.79 -8.99
N ASN A 30 -2.48 -6.09 -8.69
CA ASN A 30 -3.51 -7.06 -9.04
C ASN A 30 -4.61 -7.08 -7.97
N ALA A 31 -5.75 -6.49 -8.28
CA ALA A 31 -6.88 -6.41 -7.36
C ALA A 31 -7.46 -7.79 -6.99
N GLU A 32 -7.44 -8.78 -7.88
CA GLU A 32 -7.93 -10.13 -7.58
C GLU A 32 -7.00 -10.86 -6.60
N THR A 33 -5.68 -10.69 -6.75
CA THR A 33 -4.70 -11.28 -5.83
C THR A 33 -4.75 -10.64 -4.44
N LEU A 34 -5.10 -9.36 -4.38
CA LEU A 34 -5.12 -8.57 -3.14
C LEU A 34 -6.52 -8.37 -2.55
N SER A 35 -7.58 -8.88 -3.20
CA SER A 35 -8.96 -8.65 -2.76
C SER A 35 -9.26 -9.23 -1.38
N ASN A 36 -8.53 -10.28 -1.00
CA ASN A 36 -8.66 -10.95 0.31
C ASN A 36 -7.57 -10.50 1.30
N CYS A 37 -6.69 -9.58 0.91
CA CYS A 37 -5.60 -9.10 1.74
C CYS A 37 -6.08 -7.94 2.61
N MET A 38 -6.21 -8.22 3.91
CA MET A 38 -6.48 -7.20 4.91
C MET A 38 -5.16 -6.70 5.51
N ILE A 39 -5.10 -5.41 5.82
CA ILE A 39 -3.97 -4.80 6.48
C ILE A 39 -4.41 -3.94 7.67
N SER A 40 -3.60 -4.01 8.73
CA SER A 40 -3.64 -3.06 9.83
C SER A 40 -2.30 -2.35 9.93
N ALA A 41 -2.29 -1.04 9.67
CA ALA A 41 -1.09 -0.21 9.69
C ALA A 41 -1.44 1.24 10.03
N GLN A 42 -0.53 1.93 10.73
CA GLN A 42 -0.69 3.33 11.07
C GLN A 42 0.51 4.12 10.52
N PHE A 43 0.24 5.08 9.65
CA PHE A 43 1.25 5.95 9.06
C PHE A 43 1.12 7.37 9.59
N GLY A 44 2.19 7.88 10.20
CA GLY A 44 2.28 9.26 10.70
C GLY A 44 3.16 10.14 9.81
N GLU A 45 4.45 10.18 10.12
CA GLU A 45 5.46 11.05 9.45
C GLU A 45 6.28 10.32 8.38
N GLU A 46 5.92 9.09 8.06
CA GLU A 46 6.67 8.25 7.12
C GLU A 46 6.58 8.75 5.68
N ASN A 47 7.67 8.58 4.94
CA ASN A 47 7.73 8.84 3.51
C ASN A 47 7.05 7.71 2.70
N LEU A 48 6.66 8.00 1.46
CA LEU A 48 5.99 7.05 0.56
C LEU A 48 6.62 5.65 0.56
N LYS A 49 7.96 5.57 0.43
CA LYS A 49 8.69 4.29 0.40
C LYS A 49 8.56 3.50 1.70
N GLN A 50 8.56 4.17 2.85
CA GLN A 50 8.40 3.51 4.15
C GLN A 50 6.98 2.98 4.30
N ARG A 51 5.98 3.79 3.95
CA ARG A 51 4.57 3.36 3.94
C ARG A 51 4.37 2.15 3.02
N LEU A 52 4.83 2.22 1.78
CA LEU A 52 4.76 1.10 0.84
C LEU A 52 5.47 -0.15 1.36
N ASN A 53 6.66 0.00 1.95
CA ASN A 53 7.41 -1.12 2.51
C ASN A 53 6.66 -1.77 3.68
N ALA A 54 6.15 -0.99 4.62
CA ALA A 54 5.37 -1.49 5.73
C ALA A 54 4.10 -2.20 5.24
N ILE A 55 3.39 -1.63 4.25
CA ILE A 55 2.23 -2.27 3.62
C ILE A 55 2.62 -3.62 3.04
N CYS A 56 3.62 -3.62 2.17
CA CYS A 56 4.08 -4.82 1.48
C CYS A 56 4.57 -5.89 2.47
N GLN A 57 5.26 -5.50 3.55
CA GLN A 57 5.68 -6.45 4.59
C GLN A 57 4.51 -7.07 5.35
N ALA A 58 3.47 -6.30 5.66
CA ALA A 58 2.30 -6.81 6.36
C ALA A 58 1.57 -7.90 5.56
N ILE A 59 1.53 -7.76 4.22
CA ILE A 59 0.86 -8.71 3.32
C ILE A 59 1.81 -9.70 2.62
N GLY A 60 3.11 -9.67 2.92
CA GLY A 60 4.11 -10.50 2.23
C GLY A 60 4.27 -10.20 0.73
N ALA A 61 3.98 -8.97 0.30
CA ALA A 61 4.17 -8.50 -1.06
C ALA A 61 5.51 -7.77 -1.24
N GLY A 62 5.83 -7.44 -2.48
CA GLY A 62 6.89 -6.51 -2.85
C GLY A 62 6.34 -5.38 -3.71
N TYR A 63 7.11 -4.31 -3.83
CA TYR A 63 6.82 -3.22 -4.76
C TYR A 63 8.06 -2.86 -5.56
N ASN A 64 7.84 -2.37 -6.78
CA ASN A 64 8.87 -1.87 -7.66
C ASN A 64 8.50 -0.47 -8.15
N MET A 65 9.46 0.45 -8.20
CA MET A 65 9.25 1.79 -8.74
C MET A 65 9.83 1.85 -10.15
N GLU A 66 8.96 1.93 -11.15
CA GLU A 66 9.35 1.98 -12.55
C GLU A 66 8.71 3.21 -13.19
N ASN A 67 9.47 4.04 -13.92
CA ASN A 67 8.94 5.21 -14.67
C ASN A 67 7.99 6.15 -13.89
N GLY A 68 8.17 6.28 -12.57
CA GLY A 68 7.31 7.14 -11.73
C GLY A 68 5.97 6.51 -11.31
N GLN A 69 5.74 5.23 -11.63
CA GLN A 69 4.66 4.43 -11.09
C GLN A 69 5.19 3.38 -10.11
N VAL A 70 4.34 2.97 -9.18
CA VAL A 70 4.63 1.91 -8.22
C VAL A 70 3.89 0.66 -8.69
N VAL A 71 4.63 -0.40 -9.01
CA VAL A 71 4.09 -1.71 -9.37
C VAL A 71 4.17 -2.62 -8.15
N ILE A 72 3.03 -3.03 -7.63
CA ILE A 72 2.93 -3.97 -6.51
C ILE A 72 2.91 -5.39 -7.06
N SER A 73 3.89 -6.19 -6.63
CA SER A 73 4.03 -7.60 -6.96
C SER A 73 3.75 -8.43 -5.71
N SER A 74 2.59 -9.06 -5.67
CA SER A 74 2.18 -9.94 -4.58
C SER A 74 1.83 -11.33 -5.12
N ARG A 75 2.04 -12.36 -4.30
CA ARG A 75 1.53 -13.73 -4.56
C ARG A 75 0.18 -14.00 -3.89
N GLY A 76 -0.40 -12.98 -3.24
CA GLY A 76 -1.59 -13.10 -2.42
C GLY A 76 -1.25 -13.27 -0.94
N CYS A 77 -2.25 -13.04 -0.09
CA CYS A 77 -2.17 -13.27 1.35
C CYS A 77 -2.73 -14.67 1.64
N ASN A 78 -2.04 -15.43 2.50
CA ASN A 78 -2.53 -16.69 3.06
C ASN A 78 -2.97 -16.47 4.49
#